data_AF-A0A833VGJ2-F1
#
_entry.id   AF-A0A833VGJ2-F1
#
_cell.length_a   1.000
_cell.length_b   1.000
_cell.length_c   1.000
_cell.angle_alpha   90.00
_cell.angle_beta   90.00
_cell.angle_gamma   90.00
#
_symmetry.space_group_name_H-M   'P 1'
#
loop_
_entity.id
_entity.type
_entity.pdbx_description
1 polymer ?
#
loop_
_entity_poly.entity_id
_entity_poly.type
_entity_poly.pdbx_seq_one_letter_code
_entity_poly.pdbx_strand_id
1 'polypeptide(L)'
;MLINEEEVINLAKEVGFRVEVVTPKAMSQLQSFAELVNRCHVLLGVHGAGLTNMIFLRPGAVLVQVVPWGLDWVSSAYYHLPAEGMGLKYVEYKVNVEESTLLEKYPIDHQVITDPHSIHMKGYNVSKPIYIDGQNVHLNLTRFRGTLETAMRLSSI
;
A
#
# COMPACT_ATOMS: atom_id res chain seq x y z
N MET A 1 -9.16 0.53 2.36
CA MET A 1 -9.23 0.83 0.90
C MET A 1 -8.83 2.27 0.65
N LEU A 2 -8.56 2.66 -0.60
CA LEU A 2 -8.37 4.07 -0.97
C LEU A 2 -9.72 4.74 -1.22
N ILE A 3 -9.93 5.93 -0.67
CA ILE A 3 -11.14 6.72 -0.85
C ILE A 3 -11.07 7.49 -2.18
N ASN A 4 -9.92 8.07 -2.47
CA ASN A 4 -9.68 8.86 -3.69
C ASN A 4 -8.88 8.07 -4.75
N GLU A 5 -9.29 6.82 -5.02
CA GLU A 5 -8.61 5.94 -5.97
C GLU A 5 -8.51 6.53 -7.38
N GLU A 6 -9.58 7.16 -7.88
CA GLU A 6 -9.59 7.78 -9.21
C GLU A 6 -8.57 8.93 -9.33
N GLU A 7 -8.43 9.75 -8.29
CA GLU A 7 -7.44 10.84 -8.24
C GLU A 7 -6.02 10.29 -8.24
N VAL A 8 -5.78 9.20 -7.50
CA VAL A 8 -4.49 8.50 -7.45
C VAL A 8 -4.13 7.92 -8.82
N ILE A 9 -5.10 7.34 -9.52
CA ILE A 9 -4.92 6.82 -10.89
C ILE A 9 -4.56 7.97 -11.85
N ASN A 10 -5.27 9.10 -11.77
CA ASN A 10 -5.01 10.26 -12.61
C ASN A 10 -3.62 10.85 -12.33
N LEU A 11 -3.25 10.99 -11.05
CA LEU A 11 -1.93 11.43 -10.65
C LEU A 11 -0.81 10.51 -11.18
N ALA A 12 -1.00 9.19 -11.10
CA ALA A 12 -0.03 8.24 -11.66
C ALA A 12 0.13 8.39 -13.19
N LYS A 13 -0.97 8.61 -13.92
CA LYS A 13 -0.92 8.91 -15.36
C LYS A 13 -0.20 10.22 -15.65
N GLU A 14 -0.44 11.26 -14.87
CA GLU A 14 0.26 12.56 -14.99
C GLU A 14 1.77 12.45 -14.74
N VAL A 15 2.19 11.61 -13.79
CA VAL A 15 3.62 11.30 -13.56
C VAL A 15 4.23 10.52 -14.73
N GLY A 16 3.40 9.90 -15.58
CA GLY A 16 3.82 9.21 -16.80
C GLY A 16 3.64 7.69 -16.80
N PHE A 17 2.96 7.12 -15.80
CA PHE A 17 2.68 5.69 -15.77
C PHE A 17 1.55 5.31 -16.73
N ARG A 18 1.70 4.18 -17.43
CA ARG A 18 0.56 3.43 -17.97
C ARG A 18 -0.03 2.59 -16.85
N VAL A 19 -1.25 2.94 -16.43
CA VAL A 19 -1.90 2.35 -15.25
C VAL A 19 -2.87 1.24 -15.65
N GLU A 20 -2.71 0.08 -15.04
CA GLU A 20 -3.65 -1.05 -15.11
C GLU A 20 -4.31 -1.20 -13.73
N VAL A 21 -5.63 -1.02 -13.66
CA VAL A 21 -6.40 -1.15 -12.41
C VAL A 21 -6.98 -2.55 -12.32
N VAL A 22 -6.64 -3.27 -11.25
CA VAL A 22 -7.06 -4.67 -11.08
C VAL A 22 -8.16 -4.77 -10.04
N THR A 23 -9.29 -5.37 -10.43
CA THR A 23 -10.39 -5.67 -9.51
C THR A 23 -10.18 -7.01 -8.78
N PRO A 24 -10.83 -7.24 -7.64
CA PRO A 24 -10.80 -8.55 -6.96
C PRO A 24 -11.20 -9.73 -7.87
N LYS A 25 -12.14 -9.50 -8.79
CA LYS A 25 -12.55 -10.51 -9.78
C LYS A 25 -11.45 -10.81 -10.80
N ALA A 26 -10.65 -9.82 -11.20
CA ALA A 26 -9.51 -10.06 -12.07
C ALA A 26 -8.39 -10.81 -11.33
N MET A 27 -8.16 -10.50 -10.04
CA MET A 27 -7.18 -11.22 -9.21
C MET A 27 -7.50 -12.71 -9.03
N SER A 28 -8.78 -13.11 -9.09
CA SER A 28 -9.16 -14.53 -8.97
C SER A 28 -8.84 -15.36 -10.22
N GLN A 29 -8.54 -14.73 -11.36
CA GLN A 29 -8.08 -15.38 -12.58
C GLN A 29 -6.55 -15.48 -12.58
N LEU A 30 -6.02 -16.44 -11.81
CA LEU A 30 -4.61 -16.49 -11.44
C LEU A 30 -3.64 -16.38 -12.63
N GLN A 31 -3.87 -17.13 -13.71
CA GLN A 31 -2.95 -17.16 -14.85
C GLN A 31 -2.86 -15.80 -15.54
N SER A 32 -3.99 -15.22 -15.97
CA SER A 32 -4.01 -13.93 -16.65
C SER A 32 -3.51 -12.80 -15.76
N PHE A 33 -3.81 -12.86 -14.47
CA PHE A 33 -3.35 -11.88 -13.50
C PHE A 33 -1.83 -11.99 -13.24
N ALA A 34 -1.28 -13.20 -13.10
CA ALA A 34 0.16 -13.40 -12.97
C ALA A 34 0.91 -12.90 -14.22
N GLU A 35 0.39 -13.19 -15.41
CA GLU A 35 0.96 -12.68 -16.67
C GLU A 35 0.90 -11.15 -16.78
N LEU A 36 -0.15 -10.51 -16.25
CA LEU A 36 -0.26 -9.06 -16.19
C LEU A 36 0.79 -8.48 -15.24
N VAL A 37 0.84 -8.96 -13.99
CA VAL A 37 1.79 -8.46 -12.97
C VAL A 37 3.23 -8.68 -13.43
N ASN A 38 3.55 -9.81 -14.06
CA ASN A 38 4.90 -10.09 -14.56
C ASN A 38 5.40 -9.07 -15.60
N ARG A 39 4.48 -8.45 -16.35
CA ARG A 39 4.78 -7.41 -17.35
C ARG A 39 4.85 -6.00 -16.75
N CYS A 40 4.42 -5.82 -15.50
CA CYS A 40 4.48 -4.54 -14.81
C CYS A 40 5.88 -4.27 -14.25
N HIS A 41 6.31 -3.01 -14.32
CA HIS A 41 7.55 -2.55 -13.67
C HIS A 41 7.29 -2.07 -12.24
N VAL A 42 6.04 -1.73 -11.92
CA VAL A 42 5.61 -1.26 -10.60
C VAL A 42 4.30 -1.96 -10.23
N LEU A 43 4.23 -2.48 -9.01
CA LEU A 43 2.98 -2.89 -8.37
C LEU A 43 2.71 -1.94 -7.20
N LEU A 44 1.55 -1.28 -7.22
CA LEU A 44 1.14 -0.34 -6.20
C LEU A 44 -0.08 -0.90 -5.46
N GLY A 45 -0.08 -0.81 -4.14
CA GLY A 45 -1.26 -1.17 -3.36
C GLY A 45 -1.21 -0.70 -1.92
N VAL A 46 -2.38 -0.64 -1.29
CA VAL A 46 -2.50 -0.48 0.16
C VAL A 46 -2.12 -1.79 0.83
N HIS A 47 -1.50 -1.73 2.01
CA HIS A 47 -1.30 -2.90 2.86
C HIS A 47 -2.54 -3.79 2.89
N GLY A 48 -2.37 -5.09 2.64
CA GLY A 48 -3.47 -6.06 2.63
C GLY A 48 -4.33 -6.10 1.35
N ALA A 49 -4.14 -5.20 0.37
CA ALA A 49 -4.91 -5.17 -0.89
C ALA A 49 -4.47 -6.24 -1.91
N GLY A 50 -4.06 -7.43 -1.44
CA GLY A 50 -3.49 -8.47 -2.30
C GLY A 50 -2.05 -8.20 -2.74
N LEU A 51 -1.29 -7.38 -2.01
CA LEU A 51 0.11 -7.08 -2.29
C LEU A 51 1.03 -8.32 -2.29
N THR A 52 0.60 -9.44 -1.72
CA THR A 52 1.34 -10.72 -1.78
C THR A 52 1.51 -11.21 -3.21
N ASN A 53 0.70 -10.72 -4.15
CA ASN A 53 0.87 -10.95 -5.58
C ASN A 53 2.15 -10.33 -6.17
N MET A 54 2.94 -9.60 -5.37
CA MET A 54 4.32 -9.23 -5.70
C MET A 54 5.17 -10.44 -6.12
N ILE A 55 4.82 -11.66 -5.72
CA ILE A 55 5.47 -12.91 -6.17
C ILE A 55 5.54 -13.09 -7.68
N PHE A 56 4.65 -12.42 -8.43
CA PHE A 56 4.64 -12.49 -9.90
C PHE A 56 5.50 -11.41 -10.56
N LEU A 57 5.98 -10.42 -9.80
CA LEU A 57 6.90 -9.41 -10.31
C LEU A 57 8.26 -10.03 -10.66
N ARG A 58 8.90 -9.44 -11.67
CA ARG A 58 10.28 -9.79 -12.03
C ARG A 58 11.27 -9.08 -11.08
N PRO A 59 12.43 -9.67 -10.78
CA PRO A 59 13.49 -8.98 -10.06
C PRO A 59 13.82 -7.61 -10.68
N GLY A 60 14.10 -6.62 -9.83
CA GLY A 60 14.31 -5.23 -10.23
C GLY A 60 13.04 -4.38 -10.36
N ALA A 61 11.85 -5.00 -10.44
CA ALA A 61 10.58 -4.27 -10.39
C ALA A 61 10.37 -3.61 -9.02
N VAL A 62 9.47 -2.61 -8.97
CA VAL A 62 9.22 -1.80 -7.78
C VAL A 62 7.89 -2.21 -7.12
N LEU A 63 7.93 -2.50 -5.82
CA LEU A 63 6.75 -2.59 -4.98
C LEU A 63 6.52 -1.24 -4.30
N VAL A 64 5.37 -0.61 -4.55
CA VAL A 64 4.93 0.61 -3.86
C VAL A 64 3.84 0.23 -2.85
N GLN A 65 4.16 0.33 -1.57
CA GLN A 65 3.21 0.05 -0.50
C GLN A 65 2.69 1.33 0.14
N VAL A 66 1.38 1.54 0.11
CA VAL A 66 0.70 2.50 0.99
C VAL A 66 0.48 1.82 2.34
N VAL A 67 1.07 2.37 3.40
CA VAL A 67 1.03 1.86 4.77
C VAL A 67 -0.03 2.64 5.56
N PRO A 68 -1.17 2.02 5.92
CA PRO A 68 -2.18 2.65 6.77
C PRO A 68 -1.66 2.95 8.17
N TRP A 69 -2.37 3.83 8.88
CA TRP A 69 -1.96 4.28 10.22
C TRP A 69 -1.83 3.09 11.18
N GLY A 70 -0.74 3.05 11.96
CA GLY A 70 -0.49 2.02 12.94
C GLY A 70 -0.07 0.66 12.37
N LEU A 71 0.24 0.54 11.07
CA LEU A 71 0.68 -0.71 10.45
C LEU A 71 2.15 -0.75 10.03
N ASP A 72 3.00 0.14 10.54
CA ASP A 72 4.42 0.25 10.17
C ASP A 72 5.19 -1.07 10.26
N TRP A 73 5.22 -1.68 11.44
CA TRP A 73 5.98 -2.91 11.68
C TRP A 73 5.43 -4.08 10.87
N VAL A 74 4.10 -4.17 10.75
CA VAL A 74 3.41 -5.21 9.98
C VAL A 74 3.76 -5.04 8.50
N SER A 75 3.72 -3.82 7.98
CA SER A 75 4.04 -3.54 6.58
C SER A 75 5.48 -3.95 6.23
N SER A 76 6.42 -3.58 7.10
CA SER A 76 7.82 -3.96 6.88
C SER A 76 8.02 -5.49 6.93
N ALA A 77 7.47 -6.16 7.95
CA ALA A 77 7.63 -7.61 8.11
C ALA A 77 7.00 -8.42 6.96
N TYR A 78 5.84 -8.00 6.46
CA TYR A 78 5.08 -8.77 5.47
C TYR A 78 5.40 -8.43 4.01
N TYR A 79 5.94 -7.25 3.72
CA TYR A 79 6.13 -6.80 2.34
C TYR A 79 7.50 -6.21 2.06
N HIS A 80 8.05 -5.36 2.92
CA HIS A 80 9.38 -4.78 2.70
C HIS A 80 10.47 -5.87 2.69
N LEU A 81 10.63 -6.61 3.79
CA LEU A 81 11.68 -7.62 3.89
C LEU A 81 11.53 -8.74 2.83
N PRO A 82 10.32 -9.26 2.55
CA PRO A 82 10.14 -10.23 1.48
C PRO A 82 10.42 -9.66 0.08
N ALA A 83 10.03 -8.41 -0.20
CA ALA A 83 10.31 -7.78 -1.50
C ALA A 83 11.82 -7.66 -1.74
N GLU A 84 12.60 -7.26 -0.73
CA GLU A 84 14.07 -7.24 -0.82
C GLU A 84 14.65 -8.64 -1.06
N GLY A 85 14.16 -9.65 -0.32
CA GLY A 85 14.59 -11.04 -0.50
C GLY A 85 14.30 -11.60 -1.90
N MET A 86 13.31 -11.05 -2.60
CA MET A 86 12.97 -11.38 -3.99
C MET A 86 13.74 -10.56 -5.03
N GLY A 87 14.61 -9.65 -4.61
CA GLY A 87 15.34 -8.73 -5.49
C GLY A 87 14.45 -7.63 -6.09
N LEU A 88 13.31 -7.34 -5.46
CA LEU A 88 12.46 -6.20 -5.82
C LEU A 88 13.01 -4.92 -5.16
N LYS A 89 12.73 -3.78 -5.79
CA LYS A 89 12.91 -2.47 -5.16
C LYS A 89 11.65 -2.16 -4.36
N TYR A 90 11.80 -1.53 -3.20
CA TYR A 90 10.68 -1.23 -2.32
C TYR A 90 10.56 0.28 -2.08
N VAL A 91 9.34 0.79 -2.16
CA VAL A 91 8.99 2.18 -1.84
C VAL A 91 7.76 2.15 -0.95
N GLU A 92 7.81 2.84 0.18
CA GLU A 92 6.66 2.99 1.06
C GLU A 92 6.13 4.42 1.09
N TYR A 93 4.80 4.53 1.21
CA TYR A 93 4.12 5.75 1.57
C TYR A 93 3.39 5.52 2.89
N LYS A 94 3.95 6.07 3.98
CA LYS A 94 3.31 6.07 5.28
C LYS A 94 2.29 7.21 5.34
N VAL A 95 1.04 6.83 5.53
CA VAL A 95 -0.04 7.80 5.66
C VAL A 95 0.15 8.58 6.97
N ASN A 96 -0.16 9.86 6.93
CA ASN A 96 -0.36 10.63 8.15
C ASN A 96 -1.72 10.25 8.75
N VAL A 97 -1.92 10.61 10.02
CA VAL A 97 -3.17 10.33 10.71
C VAL A 97 -4.37 11.03 10.04
N GLU A 98 -4.15 12.23 9.47
CA GLU A 98 -5.18 13.01 8.77
C GLU A 98 -5.65 12.35 7.47
N GLU A 99 -4.87 11.41 6.93
CA GLU A 99 -5.23 10.63 5.75
C GLU A 99 -5.99 9.36 6.11
N SER A 100 -6.16 9.04 7.40
CA SER A 100 -6.87 7.86 7.88
C SER A 100 -8.27 8.19 8.39
N THR A 101 -9.25 7.37 8.03
CA THR A 101 -10.62 7.46 8.59
C THR A 101 -10.69 7.07 10.07
N LEU A 102 -9.58 6.70 10.72
CA LEU A 102 -9.59 6.46 12.17
C LEU A 102 -9.99 7.70 12.97
N LEU A 103 -9.69 8.90 12.47
CA LEU A 103 -10.10 10.15 13.12
C LEU A 103 -11.62 10.39 13.09
N GLU A 104 -12.37 9.70 12.23
CA GLU A 104 -13.84 9.73 12.26
C GLU A 104 -14.41 8.88 13.41
N LYS A 105 -13.60 7.94 13.93
CA LYS A 105 -14.01 6.93 14.92
C LYS A 105 -13.41 7.19 16.30
N TYR A 106 -12.24 7.81 16.34
CA TYR A 106 -11.46 8.01 17.55
C TYR A 106 -10.98 9.46 17.63
N PRO A 107 -11.12 10.10 18.81
CA PRO A 107 -10.47 11.38 19.09
C PRO A 107 -8.95 11.33 18.84
N ILE A 108 -8.36 12.46 18.46
CA ILE A 108 -6.92 12.58 18.15
C ILE A 108 -6.02 12.16 19.33
N ASP A 109 -6.49 12.30 20.57
CA ASP A 109 -5.80 11.94 21.81
C ASP A 109 -6.05 10.49 22.26
N HIS A 110 -6.96 9.77 21.60
CA HIS A 110 -7.29 8.38 21.92
C HIS A 110 -6.09 7.44 21.66
N GLN A 111 -5.92 6.41 22.50
CA GLN A 111 -4.78 5.48 22.43
C GLN A 111 -4.60 4.80 21.05
N VAL A 112 -5.70 4.58 20.32
CA VAL A 112 -5.66 4.06 18.93
C VAL A 112 -4.86 4.97 17.99
N ILE A 113 -4.87 6.27 18.25
CA ILE A 113 -4.15 7.26 17.46
C ILE A 113 -2.76 7.48 18.02
N THR A 114 -2.67 7.73 19.33
CA THR A 114 -1.43 8.19 19.99
C THR A 114 -0.43 7.08 20.29
N ASP A 115 -0.88 5.84 20.45
CA ASP A 115 -0.03 4.70 20.75
C ASP A 115 -0.56 3.40 20.10
N PRO A 116 -0.41 3.26 18.76
CA PRO A 116 -0.81 2.04 18.07
C PRO A 116 -0.08 0.79 18.56
N HIS A 117 1.14 0.94 19.09
CA HIS A 117 1.95 -0.16 19.58
C HIS A 117 1.28 -0.86 20.77
N SER A 118 0.79 -0.13 21.78
CA SER A 118 0.08 -0.77 22.90
C SER A 118 -1.21 -1.48 22.48
N ILE A 119 -1.87 -1.04 21.40
CA ILE A 119 -3.01 -1.75 20.83
C ILE A 119 -2.57 -3.06 20.18
N HIS A 120 -1.46 -3.08 19.45
CA HIS A 120 -0.88 -4.33 18.92
C HIS A 120 -0.47 -5.32 20.01
N MET A 121 0.05 -4.82 21.14
CA MET A 121 0.41 -5.67 22.29
C MET A 121 -0.79 -6.37 22.93
N LYS A 122 -2.02 -5.90 22.71
CA LYS A 122 -3.27 -6.58 23.13
C LYS A 122 -3.63 -7.77 22.22
N GLY A 123 -2.86 -8.00 21.15
CA GLY A 123 -2.98 -9.14 20.26
C GLY A 123 -3.74 -8.85 18.97
N TYR A 124 -3.53 -9.72 17.99
CA TYR A 124 -4.03 -9.58 16.62
C TYR A 124 -5.56 -9.44 16.54
N ASN A 125 -6.31 -10.16 17.37
CA ASN A 125 -7.77 -10.09 17.41
C ASN A 125 -8.29 -8.71 17.83
N VAL A 126 -7.47 -7.90 18.52
CA VAL A 126 -7.79 -6.52 18.90
C VAL A 126 -7.31 -5.54 17.84
N SER A 127 -6.09 -5.70 17.33
CA SER A 127 -5.51 -4.73 16.39
C SER A 127 -6.06 -4.83 14.97
N LYS A 128 -6.35 -6.04 14.47
CA LYS A 128 -6.90 -6.27 13.13
C LYS A 128 -8.19 -5.49 12.83
N PRO A 129 -9.26 -5.57 13.64
CA PRO A 129 -10.51 -4.86 13.34
C PRO A 129 -10.35 -3.33 13.36
N ILE A 130 -9.30 -2.81 14.00
CA ILE A 130 -9.02 -1.38 14.08
C ILE A 130 -8.16 -0.94 12.89
N TYR A 131 -6.95 -1.48 12.77
CA TYR A 131 -5.97 -0.96 11.83
C TYR A 131 -6.00 -1.63 10.45
N ILE A 132 -6.45 -2.88 10.35
CA ILE A 132 -6.50 -3.60 9.06
C ILE A 132 -7.86 -3.42 8.41
N ASP A 133 -8.94 -3.74 9.13
CA ASP A 133 -10.30 -3.70 8.57
C ASP A 133 -11.01 -2.37 8.84
N GLY A 134 -10.57 -1.66 9.89
CA GLY A 134 -11.30 -0.53 10.46
C GLY A 134 -10.96 0.83 9.85
N GLN A 135 -10.08 0.90 8.85
CA GLN A 135 -9.69 2.18 8.24
C GLN A 135 -9.66 2.14 6.72
N ASN A 136 -10.02 3.28 6.14
CA ASN A 136 -9.73 3.63 4.76
C ASN A 136 -8.74 4.79 4.75
N VAL A 137 -8.14 5.01 3.58
CA VAL A 137 -7.09 6.01 3.38
C VAL A 137 -7.53 6.99 2.31
N HIS A 138 -7.45 8.28 2.61
CA HIS A 138 -7.57 9.37 1.65
C HIS A 138 -6.18 9.99 1.43
N LEU A 139 -5.53 9.63 0.32
CA LEU A 139 -4.13 10.02 0.09
C LEU A 139 -4.00 11.53 -0.19
N ASN A 140 -3.00 12.14 0.44
CA ASN A 140 -2.51 13.47 0.09
C ASN A 140 -1.73 13.39 -1.23
N LEU A 141 -2.36 13.81 -2.32
CA LEU A 141 -1.81 13.71 -3.67
C LEU A 141 -0.48 14.45 -3.85
N THR A 142 -0.30 15.58 -3.16
CA THR A 142 0.96 16.37 -3.24
C THR A 142 2.13 15.58 -2.68
N ARG A 143 1.96 14.94 -1.52
CA ARG A 143 2.98 14.07 -0.94
C ARG A 143 3.15 12.79 -1.75
N PHE A 144 2.03 12.18 -2.16
CA PHE A 144 2.03 10.92 -2.88
C PHE A 144 2.70 11.02 -4.26
N ARG A 145 2.66 12.19 -4.91
CA ARG A 145 3.41 12.46 -6.14
C ARG A 145 4.90 12.14 -5.98
N GLY A 146 5.52 12.53 -4.88
CA GLY A 146 6.95 12.24 -4.62
C GLY A 146 7.26 10.75 -4.52
N THR A 147 6.32 9.95 -4.00
CA THR A 147 6.41 8.48 -3.98
C THR A 147 6.35 7.91 -5.38
N LEU A 148 5.41 8.39 -6.21
CA LEU A 148 5.27 7.96 -7.60
C LEU A 148 6.48 8.32 -8.46
N GLU A 149 7.05 9.53 -8.29
CA GLU A 149 8.27 9.96 -8.98
C GLU A 149 9.48 9.11 -8.58
N THR A 150 9.58 8.76 -7.29
CA THR A 150 10.62 7.84 -6.80
C THR A 150 10.46 6.45 -7.43
N ALA A 151 9.24 5.91 -7.45
CA ALA A 151 8.95 4.63 -8.08
C ALA A 151 9.28 4.65 -9.58
N MET A 152 8.95 5.74 -10.28
CA MET A 152 9.23 5.92 -11.71
C MET A 152 10.73 5.79 -11.96
N ARG A 153 11.54 6.60 -11.25
CA ARG A 153 13.01 6.59 -11.36
C ARG A 153 13.61 5.22 -11.06
N LEU A 154 13.05 4.48 -10.09
CA LEU A 154 13.51 3.14 -9.76
C LEU A 154 13.09 2.10 -10.80
N SER A 155 12.01 2.32 -11.53
CA SER A 155 11.46 1.39 -12.52
C SER A 155 12.03 1.56 -13.94
N SER A 156 12.77 2.64 -14.22
CA SER A 156 13.30 2.98 -15.56
C SER A 156 14.58 2.23 -15.97
N ILE A 157 14.71 0.94 -15.65
CA ILE A 157 15.82 0.09 -16.13
C ILE A 157 15.41 -0.59 -17.43
#